data_AF-A0A2S9XAU2-F1
#
_entry.id   AF-A0A2S9XAU2-F1
#
_cell.length_a   1.000
_cell.length_b   1.000
_cell.length_c   1.000
_cell.angle_alpha   90.00
_cell.angle_beta   90.00
_cell.angle_gamma   90.00
#
_symmetry.space_group_name_H-M   'P 1'
#
loop_
_entity.id
_entity.type
_entity.pdbx_description
1 polymer ?
#
loop_
_entity_poly.entity_id
_entity_poly.type
_entity_poly.pdbx_seq_one_letter_code
_entity_poly.pdbx_strand_id
1 'polypeptide(L)'
;MSRGRTPPVKDTYSTHDVAKICCVTPTTVIRWIEDGLIPAFKTVGGHRRVRREDLEKVCRERNIPFNVPTGSEVGRILVVDDEPVVLELVRDVVKELSHKFEVEVAKDAFDAGRLVVSFRPQLIFLDLMMPGVDGFEVCTRLKKDSATTNTEVIAITGYYTDANMERIINAGAVACLKKPLDVLEVRGRVIDAFKLKDEDVDQASKQKGATKVLVVTQNADFRTRLRDELSNAKPAVEFLTAQTGADATLVAQNKPPQHVIVSLSVPDLESSDVIAKLSQGDNKPQIIAVHDAPTDEIRSAAREAGARMCLPTAMVSGTIRELLGV
;
A
#
# COMPACT_ATOMS: atom_id res chain seq x y z
N MET A 1 32.04 16.88 30.22
CA MET A 1 31.08 17.92 29.78
C MET A 1 30.44 17.47 28.48
N SER A 2 29.26 16.85 28.55
CA SER A 2 28.55 16.32 27.38
C SER A 2 27.88 17.47 26.62
N ARG A 3 28.23 17.64 25.35
CA ARG A 3 27.61 18.62 24.45
C ARG A 3 26.18 18.15 24.15
N GLY A 4 25.19 18.82 24.74
CA GLY A 4 23.78 18.61 24.39
C GLY A 4 23.56 18.88 22.91
N ARG A 5 23.28 17.83 22.14
CA ARG A 5 22.73 17.98 20.78
C ARG A 5 21.34 18.58 20.93
N THR A 6 21.17 19.83 20.52
CA THR A 6 19.85 20.42 20.31
C THR A 6 19.11 19.55 19.28
N PRO A 7 17.92 19.03 19.58
CA PRO A 7 17.16 18.22 18.64
C PRO A 7 16.86 19.06 17.37
N PRO A 8 16.81 18.44 16.18
CA PRO A 8 16.51 19.16 14.94
C PRO A 8 15.11 19.77 15.04
N VAL A 9 15.00 21.08 14.77
CA VAL A 9 13.71 21.80 14.75
C VAL A 9 12.94 21.36 13.50
N LYS A 10 12.10 20.32 13.67
CA LYS A 10 11.39 19.58 12.60
C LYS A 10 10.39 20.41 11.76
N ASP A 11 10.25 21.71 11.99
CA ASP A 11 9.29 22.60 11.30
C ASP A 11 9.92 23.91 10.81
N THR A 12 11.16 23.86 10.28
CA THR A 12 11.84 25.06 9.74
C THR A 12 12.36 24.87 8.32
N TYR A 13 12.15 25.88 7.49
CA TYR A 13 12.57 25.95 6.09
C TYR A 13 13.83 26.79 5.94
N SER A 14 14.73 26.38 5.04
CA SER A 14 15.80 27.24 4.58
C SER A 14 15.26 28.29 3.60
N THR A 15 16.07 29.32 3.32
CA THR A 15 15.71 30.34 2.30
C THR A 15 15.47 29.74 0.92
N HIS A 16 16.14 28.63 0.59
CA HIS A 16 15.93 27.91 -0.67
C HIS A 16 14.60 27.15 -0.68
N ASP A 17 14.22 26.57 0.46
CA ASP A 17 12.95 25.85 0.58
C ASP A 17 11.77 26.82 0.47
N VAL A 18 11.83 27.95 1.18
CA VAL A 18 10.82 29.01 1.09
C VAL A 18 10.69 29.55 -0.33
N ALA A 19 11.81 29.70 -1.04
CA ALA A 19 11.81 30.19 -2.42
C ALA A 19 11.05 29.25 -3.36
N LYS A 20 11.29 27.94 -3.23
CA LYS A 20 10.55 26.92 -3.97
C LYS A 20 9.06 26.92 -3.61
N ILE A 21 8.74 27.00 -2.32
CA ILE A 21 7.36 27.01 -1.80
C ILE A 21 6.56 28.18 -2.37
N CYS A 22 7.15 29.37 -2.41
CA CYS A 22 6.46 30.58 -2.86
C CYS A 22 6.66 30.86 -4.35
N CYS A 23 7.27 29.95 -5.11
CA CYS A 23 7.60 30.12 -6.54
C CYS A 23 8.38 31.42 -6.84
N VAL A 24 9.33 31.78 -5.99
CA VAL A 24 10.19 32.97 -6.14
C VAL A 24 11.67 32.60 -6.08
N THR A 25 12.56 33.57 -6.29
CA THR A 25 14.00 33.34 -6.16
C THR A 25 14.46 33.36 -4.69
N PRO A 26 15.53 32.63 -4.31
CA PRO A 26 16.11 32.73 -2.96
C PRO A 26 16.49 34.16 -2.56
N THR A 27 16.90 34.98 -3.52
CA THR A 27 17.21 36.41 -3.33
C THR A 27 15.97 37.21 -2.91
N THR A 28 14.81 36.90 -3.50
CA THR A 28 13.53 37.49 -3.11
C THR A 28 13.17 37.15 -1.66
N VAL A 29 13.35 35.89 -1.26
CA VAL A 29 13.10 35.45 0.13
C VAL A 29 14.05 36.14 1.12
N ILE A 30 15.33 36.28 0.77
CA ILE A 30 16.30 36.98 1.61
C ILE A 30 15.86 38.44 1.83
N ARG A 31 15.41 39.13 0.77
CA ARG A 31 14.86 40.49 0.89
C ARG A 31 13.62 40.51 1.78
N TRP A 32 12.68 39.59 1.60
CA TRP A 32 11.50 39.50 2.47
C TRP A 32 11.85 39.33 3.94
N ILE A 33 12.90 38.58 4.26
CA ILE A 33 13.38 38.43 5.63
C ILE A 33 14.07 39.71 6.14
N GLU A 34 14.90 40.35 5.31
CA GLU A 34 15.62 41.58 5.65
C GLU A 34 14.68 42.78 5.84
N ASP A 35 13.62 42.84 5.03
CA ASP A 35 12.55 43.83 5.11
C ASP A 35 11.55 43.53 6.25
N GLY A 36 11.76 42.45 7.02
CA GLY A 36 10.91 42.05 8.15
C GLY A 36 9.55 41.49 7.75
N LEU A 37 9.36 41.14 6.47
CA LEU A 37 8.11 40.60 5.94
C LEU A 37 7.87 39.15 6.37
N ILE A 38 8.93 38.36 6.51
CA ILE A 38 8.87 36.97 6.99
C ILE A 38 9.77 36.84 8.23
N PRO A 39 9.21 36.51 9.40
CA PRO A 39 10.00 36.19 10.57
C PRO A 39 10.98 35.04 10.29
N ALA A 40 12.25 35.24 10.65
CA ALA A 40 13.29 34.23 10.52
C ALA A 40 14.30 34.34 11.66
N PHE A 41 14.94 33.22 12.00
CA PHE A 41 16.06 33.19 12.93
C PHE A 41 17.32 32.66 12.22
N LYS A 42 18.50 32.91 12.80
CA LYS A 42 19.76 32.35 12.31
C LYS A 42 20.20 31.21 13.21
N THR A 43 20.66 30.12 12.60
CA THR A 43 21.38 29.05 13.32
C THR A 43 22.76 29.55 13.76
N VAL A 44 23.43 28.79 14.64
CA VAL A 44 24.81 29.08 15.07
C VAL A 44 25.81 29.20 13.90
N GLY A 45 25.52 28.55 12.76
CA GLY A 45 26.30 28.66 11.52
C GLY A 45 25.91 29.83 10.60
N GLY A 46 25.06 30.77 11.07
CA GLY A 46 24.65 31.96 10.32
C GLY A 46 23.54 31.73 9.28
N HIS A 47 23.14 30.47 9.01
CA HIS A 47 22.07 30.17 8.08
C HIS A 47 20.70 30.57 8.61
N ARG A 48 19.91 31.26 7.78
CA ARG A 48 18.53 31.67 8.07
C ARG A 48 17.58 30.46 8.06
N ARG A 49 16.60 30.48 8.97
CA ARG A 49 15.54 29.50 9.12
C ARG A 49 14.21 30.24 9.34
N VAL A 50 13.21 29.86 8.56
CA VAL A 50 11.84 30.36 8.63
C VAL A 50 10.97 29.25 9.21
N ARG A 51 10.12 29.54 10.18
CA ARG A 51 9.19 28.51 10.69
C ARG A 51 8.03 28.34 9.73
N ARG A 52 7.46 27.13 9.66
CA ARG A 52 6.29 26.85 8.83
C ARG A 52 5.12 27.79 9.14
N GLU A 53 4.79 27.95 10.41
CA GLU A 53 3.69 28.81 10.89
C GLU A 53 3.83 30.26 10.40
N ASP A 54 5.04 30.81 10.48
CA ASP A 54 5.35 32.17 10.06
C ASP A 54 5.21 32.32 8.54
N LEU A 55 5.66 31.31 7.78
CA LEU A 55 5.55 31.31 6.32
C LEU A 55 4.10 31.23 5.86
N GLU A 56 3.33 30.26 6.38
CA GLU A 56 1.93 30.06 6.02
C GLU A 56 1.08 31.30 6.33
N LYS A 57 1.32 31.93 7.48
CA LYS A 57 0.65 33.17 7.87
C LYS A 57 0.91 34.29 6.85
N VAL A 58 2.17 34.55 6.52
CA VAL A 58 2.54 35.63 5.60
C VAL A 58 2.02 35.38 4.19
N CYS A 59 2.12 34.15 3.69
CA CYS A 59 1.61 33.82 2.36
C CYS A 59 0.09 33.98 2.27
N ARG A 60 -0.65 33.60 3.31
CA ARG A 60 -2.11 33.76 3.39
C ARG A 60 -2.53 35.22 3.50
N GLU A 61 -1.89 36.00 4.37
CA GLU A 61 -2.21 37.42 4.56
C GLU A 61 -1.97 38.26 3.29
N ARG A 62 -1.03 37.83 2.44
CA ARG A 62 -0.59 38.60 1.27
C ARG A 62 -1.04 38.02 -0.07
N ASN A 63 -1.87 36.98 -0.06
CA ASN A 63 -2.31 36.25 -1.26
C ASN A 63 -1.13 35.83 -2.15
N ILE A 64 0.02 35.47 -1.55
CA ILE A 64 1.16 34.93 -2.29
C ILE A 64 0.78 33.49 -2.65
N PRO A 65 0.78 33.08 -3.93
CA PRO A 65 0.58 31.68 -4.28
C PRO A 65 1.71 30.85 -3.67
N PHE A 66 1.36 29.92 -2.79
CA PHE A 66 2.32 29.08 -2.08
C PHE A 66 1.92 27.61 -2.17
N ASN A 67 2.91 26.74 -2.31
CA ASN A 67 2.79 25.31 -2.14
C ASN A 67 3.67 24.89 -0.96
N VAL A 68 3.18 25.13 0.27
CA VAL A 68 3.85 24.61 1.47
C VAL A 68 3.62 23.10 1.46
N PRO A 69 4.67 22.26 1.53
CA PRO A 69 4.48 20.83 1.67
C PRO A 69 3.67 20.59 2.95
N THR A 70 2.38 20.29 2.79
CA THR A 70 1.43 20.05 3.88
C THR A 70 1.71 18.71 4.59
N GLY A 71 2.90 18.13 4.36
CA GLY A 71 3.09 16.70 4.43
C GLY A 71 2.42 15.97 3.26
N SER A 72 2.18 16.62 2.12
CA SER A 72 1.47 16.02 0.98
C SER A 72 2.38 15.32 -0.05
N GLU A 73 3.70 15.33 0.14
CA GLU A 73 4.61 14.50 -0.67
C GLU A 73 4.83 13.11 -0.07
N VAL A 74 4.65 12.99 1.25
CA VAL A 74 4.73 11.73 2.00
C VAL A 74 3.56 11.66 2.98
N GLY A 75 2.56 10.82 2.65
CA GLY A 75 1.40 10.57 3.50
C GLY A 75 1.82 9.89 4.81
N ARG A 76 1.35 10.39 5.95
CA ARG A 76 1.71 9.87 7.27
C ARG A 76 0.57 9.10 7.90
N ILE A 77 0.82 7.83 8.18
CA ILE A 77 -0.16 6.89 8.71
C ILE A 77 0.32 6.36 10.05
N LEU A 78 -0.54 6.42 11.06
CA LEU A 78 -0.28 5.85 12.37
C LEU A 78 -1.17 4.63 12.58
N VAL A 79 -0.61 3.51 13.01
CA VAL A 79 -1.36 2.30 13.37
C VAL A 79 -1.26 2.11 14.88
N VAL A 80 -2.39 1.96 15.55
CA VAL A 80 -2.47 1.83 17.01
C VAL A 80 -3.20 0.53 17.34
N ASP A 81 -2.46 -0.47 17.78
CA ASP A 81 -2.96 -1.81 18.10
C ASP A 81 -1.95 -2.53 19.01
N ASP A 82 -2.42 -3.31 19.99
CA ASP A 82 -1.55 -4.09 20.86
C ASP A 82 -1.11 -5.42 20.22
N GLU A 83 -1.78 -5.86 19.15
CA GLU A 83 -1.45 -7.08 18.40
C GLU A 83 -0.38 -6.82 17.32
N PRO A 84 0.83 -7.43 17.43
CA PRO A 84 1.91 -7.20 16.46
C PRO A 84 1.55 -7.57 15.02
N VAL A 85 0.70 -8.58 14.85
CA VAL A 85 0.25 -9.06 13.53
C VAL A 85 -0.54 -7.98 12.79
N VAL A 86 -1.37 -7.21 13.50
CA VAL A 86 -2.15 -6.12 12.91
C VAL A 86 -1.23 -4.97 12.50
N LEU A 87 -0.28 -4.62 13.38
CA LEU A 87 0.71 -3.56 13.10
C LEU A 87 1.56 -3.88 11.86
N GLU A 88 2.04 -5.12 11.74
CA GLU A 88 2.83 -5.58 10.59
C GLU A 88 2.01 -5.59 9.30
N LEU A 89 0.79 -6.14 9.35
CA LEU A 89 -0.11 -6.20 8.19
C LEU A 89 -0.36 -4.80 7.59
N VAL A 90 -0.84 -3.85 8.40
CA VAL A 90 -1.18 -2.51 7.90
C VAL A 90 0.08 -1.80 7.36
N ARG A 91 1.21 -1.96 8.04
CA ARG A 91 2.49 -1.40 7.60
C ARG A 91 2.90 -1.93 6.23
N ASP A 92 2.77 -3.23 6.00
CA ASP A 92 3.19 -3.84 4.75
C ASP A 92 2.24 -3.50 3.60
N VAL A 93 0.92 -3.47 3.84
CA VAL A 93 -0.08 -3.01 2.85
C VAL A 93 0.21 -1.57 2.40
N VAL A 94 0.53 -0.68 3.34
CA VAL A 94 0.83 0.73 2.99
C VAL A 94 2.14 0.86 2.22
N LYS A 95 3.18 0.11 2.59
CA LYS A 95 4.45 0.12 1.85
C LYS A 95 4.29 -0.34 0.40
N GLU A 96 3.42 -1.32 0.16
CA GLU A 96 3.11 -1.81 -1.18
C GLU A 96 2.40 -0.76 -2.06
N LEU A 97 1.65 0.16 -1.43
CA LEU A 97 0.94 1.22 -2.16
C LEU A 97 1.88 2.27 -2.74
N SER A 98 2.87 2.74 -1.97
CA SER A 98 3.82 3.75 -2.45
C SER A 98 4.99 3.98 -1.50
N HIS A 99 6.14 4.40 -2.03
CA HIS A 99 7.24 4.97 -1.23
C HIS A 99 6.94 6.37 -0.69
N LYS A 100 5.80 6.95 -1.06
CA LYS A 100 5.28 8.21 -0.54
C LYS A 100 4.48 8.03 0.74
N PHE A 101 4.59 6.92 1.47
CA PHE A 101 3.94 6.76 2.76
C PHE A 101 4.95 6.46 3.86
N GLU A 102 4.82 7.16 4.98
CA GLU A 102 5.48 6.85 6.24
C GLU A 102 4.46 6.23 7.19
N VAL A 103 4.83 5.09 7.77
CA VAL A 103 3.99 4.38 8.75
C VAL A 103 4.74 4.30 10.07
N GLU A 104 4.12 4.85 11.11
CA GLU A 104 4.51 4.64 12.50
C GLU A 104 3.49 3.73 13.20
N VAL A 105 3.95 3.00 14.21
CA VAL A 105 3.12 2.06 14.96
C VAL A 105 3.20 2.36 16.45
N ALA A 106 2.06 2.25 17.14
CA ALA A 106 1.95 2.37 18.58
C ALA A 106 1.28 1.12 19.15
N LYS A 107 1.84 0.60 20.25
CA LYS A 107 1.32 -0.58 20.96
C LYS A 107 0.49 -0.25 22.19
N ASP A 108 0.47 1.04 22.56
CA ASP A 108 -0.23 1.54 23.74
C ASP A 108 -0.65 3.00 23.55
N ALA A 109 -1.55 3.50 24.41
CA ALA A 109 -2.05 4.87 24.34
C ALA A 109 -0.99 5.94 24.54
N PHE A 110 0.04 5.67 25.34
CA PHE A 110 1.06 6.68 25.64
C PHE A 110 1.90 6.94 24.39
N ASP A 111 2.34 5.87 23.72
CA ASP A 111 3.04 5.98 22.46
C ASP A 111 2.15 6.56 21.36
N ALA A 112 0.88 6.14 21.29
CA ALA A 112 -0.09 6.68 20.35
C ALA A 112 -0.25 8.20 20.51
N GLY A 113 -0.45 8.69 21.74
CA GLY A 113 -0.58 10.12 22.02
C GLY A 113 0.69 10.90 21.68
N ARG A 114 1.87 10.34 22.00
CA ARG A 114 3.16 10.92 21.63
C ARG A 114 3.27 11.06 20.11
N LEU A 115 2.98 9.99 19.37
CA LEU A 115 3.06 9.96 17.90
C LEU A 115 2.02 10.87 17.25
N VAL A 116 0.80 10.95 17.77
CA VAL A 116 -0.20 11.92 17.28
C VAL A 116 0.37 13.34 17.26
N VAL A 117 1.07 13.74 18.34
CA VAL A 117 1.66 15.08 18.45
C VAL A 117 2.94 15.22 17.61
N SER A 118 3.86 14.26 17.69
CA SER A 118 5.19 14.39 17.07
C SER A 118 5.24 13.99 15.59
N PHE A 119 4.42 13.01 15.20
CA PHE A 119 4.33 12.47 13.84
C PHE A 119 3.22 13.14 13.04
N ARG A 120 2.20 13.73 13.68
CA ARG A 120 1.07 14.42 13.02
C ARG A 120 0.50 13.61 11.85
N PRO A 121 -0.06 12.42 12.13
CA PRO A 121 -0.62 11.54 11.11
C PRO A 121 -1.81 12.21 10.42
N GLN A 122 -1.96 11.93 9.12
CA GLN A 122 -3.14 12.28 8.34
C GLN A 122 -4.21 11.19 8.43
N LEU A 123 -3.77 9.94 8.65
CA LEU A 123 -4.64 8.78 8.83
C LEU A 123 -4.21 7.98 10.07
N ILE A 124 -5.17 7.59 10.90
CA ILE A 124 -4.97 6.72 12.05
C ILE A 124 -5.83 5.47 11.89
N PHE A 125 -5.20 4.30 11.94
CA PHE A 125 -5.85 3.03 12.22
C PHE A 125 -5.85 2.80 13.73
N LEU A 126 -7.02 2.76 14.36
CA LEU A 126 -7.17 2.74 15.81
C LEU A 126 -7.93 1.50 16.27
N ASP A 127 -7.29 0.62 17.02
CA ASP A 127 -7.98 -0.47 17.69
C ASP A 127 -8.89 0.04 18.83
N LEU A 128 -10.11 -0.49 18.87
CA LEU A 128 -11.10 -0.15 19.89
C LEU A 128 -10.96 -0.98 21.16
N MET A 129 -10.21 -2.09 21.11
CA MET A 129 -10.19 -3.12 22.14
C MET A 129 -8.79 -3.27 22.76
N MET A 130 -8.09 -2.15 22.96
CA MET A 130 -6.78 -2.15 23.62
C MET A 130 -6.89 -2.09 25.15
N PRO A 131 -6.06 -2.85 25.88
CA PRO A 131 -5.98 -2.75 27.34
C PRO A 131 -5.62 -1.34 27.81
N GLY A 132 -6.44 -0.79 28.71
CA GLY A 132 -6.18 0.52 29.35
C GLY A 132 -6.51 1.74 28.48
N VAL A 133 -7.13 1.55 27.31
CA VAL A 133 -7.46 2.63 26.37
C VAL A 133 -8.88 2.46 25.84
N ASP A 134 -9.74 3.46 26.03
CA ASP A 134 -11.03 3.50 25.33
C ASP A 134 -10.84 4.14 23.95
N GLY A 135 -10.79 3.31 22.90
CA GLY A 135 -10.63 3.77 21.52
C GLY A 135 -11.72 4.74 21.05
N PHE A 136 -12.95 4.66 21.62
CA PHE A 136 -14.01 5.62 21.32
C PHE A 136 -13.69 7.01 21.87
N GLU A 137 -13.14 7.05 23.09
CA GLU A 137 -12.73 8.29 23.72
C GLU A 137 -11.53 8.92 23.00
N VAL A 138 -10.56 8.10 22.60
CA VAL A 138 -9.42 8.55 21.78
C VAL A 138 -9.89 9.20 20.49
N CYS A 139 -10.79 8.55 19.74
CA CYS A 139 -11.37 9.10 18.52
C CYS A 139 -12.06 10.45 18.80
N THR A 140 -12.89 10.52 19.84
CA THR A 140 -13.60 11.75 20.22
C THR A 140 -12.63 12.88 20.56
N ARG A 141 -11.55 12.59 21.30
CA ARG A 141 -10.53 13.59 21.66
C ARG A 141 -9.78 14.11 20.43
N LEU A 142 -9.38 13.21 19.53
CA LEU A 142 -8.73 13.57 18.27
C LEU A 142 -9.61 14.51 17.42
N LYS A 143 -10.91 14.27 17.39
CA LYS A 143 -11.85 15.09 16.61
C LYS A 143 -12.18 16.44 17.24
N LYS A 144 -12.09 16.56 18.57
CA LYS A 144 -12.33 17.81 19.31
C LYS A 144 -11.13 18.76 19.31
N ASP A 145 -9.91 18.25 19.16
CA ASP A 145 -8.70 19.07 19.15
C ASP A 145 -8.47 19.70 17.75
N SER A 146 -8.32 21.02 17.68
CA SER A 146 -8.11 21.75 16.44
C SER A 146 -6.83 21.34 15.71
N ALA A 147 -5.83 20.82 16.42
CA ALA A 147 -4.59 20.32 15.83
C ALA A 147 -4.75 18.98 15.13
N THR A 148 -5.75 18.17 15.50
CA THR A 148 -5.94 16.78 15.00
C THR A 148 -7.32 16.53 14.38
N THR A 149 -8.21 17.52 14.38
CA THR A 149 -9.59 17.37 13.88
C THR A 149 -9.65 16.89 12.41
N ASN A 150 -8.65 17.29 11.62
CA ASN A 150 -8.49 16.92 10.21
C ASN A 150 -7.86 15.54 10.00
N THR A 151 -7.33 14.90 11.04
CA THR A 151 -6.78 13.54 10.95
C THR A 151 -7.91 12.54 10.79
N GLU A 152 -7.90 11.75 9.73
CA GLU A 152 -8.87 10.69 9.52
C GLU A 152 -8.64 9.53 10.49
N VAL A 153 -9.73 8.94 11.00
CA VAL A 153 -9.67 7.82 11.93
C VAL A 153 -10.47 6.66 11.35
N ILE A 154 -9.81 5.52 11.20
CA ILE A 154 -10.41 4.23 10.86
C ILE A 154 -10.31 3.36 12.09
N ALA A 155 -11.45 2.95 12.61
CA ALA A 155 -11.49 2.05 13.75
C ALA A 155 -11.21 0.61 13.31
N ILE A 156 -10.55 -0.16 14.16
CA ILE A 156 -10.36 -1.60 14.03
C ILE A 156 -10.97 -2.25 15.27
N THR A 157 -11.68 -3.37 15.11
CA THR A 157 -12.25 -4.07 16.26
C THR A 157 -12.36 -5.57 16.05
N GLY A 158 -12.02 -6.34 17.09
CA GLY A 158 -12.36 -7.77 17.18
C GLY A 158 -13.82 -8.03 17.59
N TYR A 159 -14.51 -7.02 18.14
CA TYR A 159 -15.90 -7.13 18.59
C TYR A 159 -16.82 -6.20 17.77
N TYR A 160 -17.07 -6.65 16.54
CA TYR A 160 -17.88 -5.95 15.55
C TYR A 160 -19.37 -6.15 15.84
N THR A 161 -20.05 -5.09 16.28
CA THR A 161 -21.50 -5.03 16.50
C THR A 161 -22.05 -3.73 15.94
N ASP A 162 -23.33 -3.71 15.56
CA ASP A 162 -23.98 -2.51 15.00
C ASP A 162 -23.92 -1.33 15.98
N ALA A 163 -24.12 -1.59 17.27
CA ALA A 163 -24.03 -0.56 18.31
C ALA A 163 -22.62 0.05 18.43
N ASN A 164 -21.56 -0.78 18.35
CA ASN A 164 -20.19 -0.28 18.38
C ASN A 164 -19.85 0.50 17.10
N MET A 165 -20.33 0.05 15.95
CA MET A 165 -20.14 0.73 14.68
C MET A 165 -20.79 2.11 14.70
N GLU A 166 -22.05 2.19 15.11
CA GLU A 166 -22.77 3.46 15.21
C GLU A 166 -22.07 4.40 16.20
N ARG A 167 -21.65 3.88 17.37
CA ARG A 167 -20.95 4.67 18.39
C ARG A 167 -19.64 5.25 17.86
N ILE A 168 -18.83 4.50 17.11
CA ILE A 168 -17.53 4.98 16.65
C ILE A 168 -17.64 5.95 15.47
N ILE A 169 -18.61 5.74 14.58
CA ILE A 169 -18.91 6.71 13.51
C ILE A 169 -19.41 8.02 14.11
N ASN A 170 -20.29 7.97 15.13
CA ASN A 170 -20.74 9.15 15.86
C ASN A 170 -19.61 9.86 16.63
N ALA A 171 -18.57 9.13 17.04
CA ALA A 171 -17.36 9.72 17.63
C ALA A 171 -16.47 10.43 16.58
N GLY A 172 -16.75 10.25 15.28
CA GLY A 172 -16.10 10.90 14.16
C GLY A 172 -15.11 10.03 13.39
N ALA A 173 -15.13 8.71 13.59
CA ALA A 173 -14.42 7.80 12.69
C ALA A 173 -15.08 7.78 11.30
N VAL A 174 -14.26 7.60 10.26
CA VAL A 174 -14.71 7.54 8.87
C VAL A 174 -15.20 6.14 8.51
N ALA A 175 -14.62 5.12 9.14
CA ALA A 175 -14.95 3.72 8.91
C ALA A 175 -14.59 2.86 10.14
N CYS A 176 -15.11 1.63 10.15
CA CYS A 176 -14.77 0.60 11.14
C CYS A 176 -14.50 -0.72 10.41
N LEU A 177 -13.32 -1.30 10.65
CA LEU A 177 -12.87 -2.57 10.07
C LEU A 177 -12.97 -3.68 11.12
N LYS A 178 -13.39 -4.87 10.67
CA LYS A 178 -13.50 -6.05 11.52
C LYS A 178 -12.19 -6.84 11.49
N LYS A 179 -11.67 -7.26 12.66
CA LYS A 179 -10.59 -8.25 12.73
C LYS A 179 -11.15 -9.66 12.43
N PRO A 180 -10.43 -10.52 11.68
CA PRO A 180 -9.13 -10.28 11.03
C PRO A 180 -9.25 -9.33 9.84
N LEU A 181 -8.26 -8.45 9.67
CA LEU A 181 -8.26 -7.41 8.64
C LEU A 181 -8.07 -8.00 7.23
N ASP A 182 -8.87 -7.53 6.29
CA ASP A 182 -8.69 -7.79 4.85
C ASP A 182 -7.72 -6.76 4.25
N VAL A 183 -6.69 -7.25 3.55
CA VAL A 183 -5.68 -6.43 2.84
C VAL A 183 -6.34 -5.46 1.86
N LEU A 184 -7.34 -5.90 1.11
CA LEU A 184 -8.03 -5.07 0.13
C LEU A 184 -8.83 -3.96 0.81
N GLU A 185 -9.42 -4.24 1.97
CA GLU A 185 -10.18 -3.25 2.72
C GLU A 185 -9.25 -2.17 3.30
N VAL A 186 -8.16 -2.57 3.96
CA VAL A 186 -7.13 -1.64 4.47
C VAL A 186 -6.61 -0.76 3.32
N ARG A 187 -6.26 -1.39 2.20
CA ARG A 187 -5.75 -0.72 1.01
C ARG A 187 -6.75 0.31 0.46
N GLY A 188 -8.01 -0.08 0.30
CA GLY A 188 -9.07 0.80 -0.18
C GLY A 188 -9.24 2.03 0.70
N ARG A 189 -9.19 1.85 2.02
CA ARG A 189 -9.29 2.97 2.96
C ARG A 189 -8.12 3.95 2.87
N VAL A 190 -6.91 3.45 2.64
CA VAL A 190 -5.74 4.34 2.43
C VAL A 190 -5.92 5.13 1.14
N ILE A 191 -6.37 4.49 0.06
CA ILE A 191 -6.63 5.17 -1.22
C ILE A 191 -7.67 6.28 -1.06
N ASP A 192 -8.78 5.99 -0.39
CA ASP A 192 -9.87 6.92 -0.15
C ASP A 192 -9.40 8.12 0.70
N ALA A 193 -8.71 7.85 1.81
CA ALA A 193 -8.23 8.86 2.75
C ALA A 193 -7.26 9.86 2.10
N PHE A 194 -6.37 9.36 1.23
CA PHE A 194 -5.39 10.18 0.54
C PHE A 194 -5.86 10.71 -0.82
N LYS A 195 -7.09 10.38 -1.22
CA LYS A 195 -7.69 10.75 -2.52
C LYS A 195 -6.73 10.47 -3.67
N LEU A 196 -6.06 9.32 -3.60
CA LEU A 196 -5.11 8.93 -4.63
C LEU A 196 -5.89 8.83 -5.94
N LYS A 197 -5.46 9.58 -6.97
CA LYS A 197 -6.04 9.46 -8.30
C LYS A 197 -5.74 8.06 -8.82
N ASP A 198 -6.65 7.52 -9.64
CA ASP A 198 -6.50 6.21 -10.26
C ASP A 198 -5.10 6.03 -10.90
N GLU A 199 -4.40 7.07 -11.35
CA GLU A 199 -3.04 6.98 -11.90
C GLU A 199 -1.97 6.38 -10.94
N ASP A 200 -2.09 6.57 -9.61
CA ASP A 200 -1.22 5.95 -8.59
C ASP A 200 -1.77 4.57 -8.12
N VAL A 201 -3.03 4.27 -8.45
CA VAL A 201 -3.76 3.02 -8.10
C VAL A 201 -3.85 2.05 -9.32
N ASP A 202 -3.51 2.54 -10.51
CA ASP A 202 -3.77 1.94 -11.84
C ASP A 202 -2.90 0.72 -12.16
N GLN A 203 -2.02 0.33 -11.25
CA GLN A 203 -1.32 -0.94 -11.34
C GLN A 203 -2.18 -2.13 -10.87
N ALA A 204 -3.27 -1.93 -10.12
CA ALA A 204 -4.11 -3.03 -9.61
C ALA A 204 -5.57 -3.06 -10.11
N SER A 205 -6.14 -1.95 -10.57
CA SER A 205 -7.58 -1.89 -10.91
C SER A 205 -7.92 -2.14 -12.39
N LYS A 206 -6.96 -2.45 -13.26
CA LYS A 206 -7.21 -2.83 -14.68
C LYS A 206 -7.94 -4.17 -14.90
N GLN A 207 -8.45 -4.83 -13.86
CA GLN A 207 -8.81 -6.25 -13.91
C GLN A 207 -10.31 -6.57 -13.76
N LYS A 208 -11.20 -5.66 -14.16
CA LYS A 208 -12.64 -6.00 -14.31
C LYS A 208 -13.03 -6.55 -15.69
N GLY A 209 -12.10 -6.54 -16.65
CA GLY A 209 -12.23 -7.19 -17.96
C GLY A 209 -10.93 -7.87 -18.42
N ALA A 210 -10.00 -8.10 -17.50
CA ALA A 210 -8.71 -8.68 -17.80
C ALA A 210 -8.78 -10.22 -17.82
N THR A 211 -8.08 -10.83 -18.77
CA THR A 211 -7.87 -12.27 -18.82
C THR A 211 -7.02 -12.68 -17.62
N LYS A 212 -7.57 -13.49 -16.72
CA LYS A 212 -6.86 -13.96 -15.52
C LYS A 212 -5.98 -15.16 -15.85
N VAL A 213 -4.69 -15.03 -15.59
CA VAL A 213 -3.67 -16.05 -15.87
C VAL A 213 -2.95 -16.36 -14.57
N LEU A 214 -3.07 -17.60 -14.10
CA LEU A 214 -2.33 -18.11 -12.94
C LEU A 214 -1.07 -18.83 -13.39
N VAL A 215 0.08 -18.41 -12.89
CA VAL A 215 1.37 -19.08 -13.15
C VAL A 215 1.86 -19.78 -11.90
N VAL A 216 1.94 -21.09 -11.95
CA VAL A 216 2.40 -21.97 -10.87
C VAL A 216 3.83 -22.41 -11.16
N THR A 217 4.81 -21.76 -10.52
CA THR A 217 6.23 -22.05 -10.73
C THR A 217 7.10 -21.51 -9.60
N GLN A 218 8.14 -22.27 -9.23
CA GLN A 218 9.21 -21.80 -8.35
C GLN A 218 10.32 -21.06 -9.12
N ASN A 219 10.36 -21.19 -10.45
CA ASN A 219 11.36 -20.53 -11.27
C ASN A 219 11.04 -19.02 -11.38
N ALA A 220 11.79 -18.21 -10.62
CA ALA A 220 11.60 -16.77 -10.55
C ALA A 220 11.86 -16.07 -11.90
N ASP A 221 12.85 -16.53 -12.67
CA ASP A 221 13.20 -15.94 -13.97
C ASP A 221 12.10 -16.18 -14.99
N PHE A 222 11.57 -17.41 -15.04
CA PHE A 222 10.45 -17.75 -15.91
C PHE A 222 9.21 -16.92 -15.56
N ARG A 223 8.91 -16.77 -14.27
CA ARG A 223 7.79 -15.96 -13.79
C ARG A 223 7.93 -14.49 -14.18
N THR A 224 9.12 -13.90 -14.03
CA THR A 224 9.38 -12.50 -14.40
C THR A 224 9.24 -12.30 -15.90
N ARG A 225 9.81 -13.19 -16.72
CA ARG A 225 9.68 -13.12 -18.19
C ARG A 225 8.23 -13.15 -18.66
N LEU A 226 7.42 -14.07 -18.13
CA LEU A 226 6.00 -14.14 -18.48
C LEU A 226 5.24 -12.90 -18.03
N ARG A 227 5.57 -12.33 -16.87
CA ARG A 227 4.96 -11.10 -16.38
C ARG A 227 5.29 -9.91 -17.28
N ASP A 228 6.55 -9.76 -17.66
CA ASP A 228 6.99 -8.69 -18.55
C ASP A 228 6.32 -8.82 -19.92
N GLU A 229 6.21 -10.04 -20.43
CA GLU A 229 5.55 -10.32 -21.69
C GLU A 229 4.04 -10.05 -21.63
N LEU A 230 3.36 -10.35 -20.53
CA LEU A 230 1.91 -10.16 -20.41
C LEU A 230 1.51 -8.77 -19.90
N SER A 231 2.46 -7.98 -19.42
CA SER A 231 2.22 -6.63 -18.86
C SER A 231 1.58 -5.66 -19.86
N ASN A 232 1.84 -5.85 -21.16
CA ASN A 232 1.33 -5.01 -22.26
C ASN A 232 0.34 -5.73 -23.20
N ALA A 233 -0.20 -6.88 -22.80
CA ALA A 233 -1.15 -7.66 -23.59
C ALA A 233 -2.52 -6.95 -23.76
N LYS A 234 -3.25 -7.25 -24.84
CA LYS A 234 -4.58 -6.69 -25.14
C LYS A 234 -5.51 -7.81 -25.64
N PRO A 235 -6.50 -8.25 -24.84
CA PRO A 235 -7.00 -7.63 -23.60
C PRO A 235 -6.01 -7.69 -22.43
N ALA A 236 -6.18 -6.79 -21.46
CA ALA A 236 -5.31 -6.72 -20.29
C ALA A 236 -5.26 -8.07 -19.56
N VAL A 237 -4.12 -8.42 -18.98
CA VAL A 237 -3.93 -9.70 -18.28
C VAL A 237 -3.77 -9.47 -16.78
N GLU A 238 -4.53 -10.22 -15.97
CA GLU A 238 -4.30 -10.35 -14.53
C GLU A 238 -3.34 -11.50 -14.27
N PHE A 239 -2.11 -11.16 -13.89
CA PHE A 239 -1.05 -12.13 -13.65
C PHE A 239 -1.05 -12.57 -12.18
N LEU A 240 -1.67 -13.73 -11.90
CA LEU A 240 -1.65 -14.39 -10.61
C LEU A 240 -0.47 -15.35 -10.52
N THR A 241 0.09 -15.55 -9.33
CA THR A 241 1.24 -16.44 -9.16
C THR A 241 1.07 -17.34 -7.96
N ALA A 242 1.54 -18.58 -8.09
CA ALA A 242 1.69 -19.50 -6.98
C ALA A 242 3.04 -20.22 -7.08
N GLN A 243 3.60 -20.59 -5.94
CA GLN A 243 4.88 -21.32 -5.89
C GLN A 243 4.72 -22.80 -5.51
N THR A 244 3.51 -23.20 -5.11
CA THR A 244 3.15 -24.57 -4.71
C THR A 244 1.75 -24.90 -5.23
N GLY A 245 1.41 -26.18 -5.30
CA GLY A 245 0.08 -26.66 -5.65
C GLY A 245 -1.02 -26.24 -4.66
N ALA A 246 -0.68 -26.24 -3.37
CA ALA A 246 -1.58 -25.78 -2.32
C ALA A 246 -1.94 -24.29 -2.48
N ASP A 247 -0.92 -23.45 -2.69
CA ASP A 247 -1.07 -22.02 -2.96
C ASP A 247 -1.86 -21.77 -4.26
N ALA A 248 -1.58 -22.54 -5.32
CA ALA A 248 -2.30 -22.44 -6.59
C ALA A 248 -3.81 -22.69 -6.43
N THR A 249 -4.18 -23.66 -5.60
CA THR A 249 -5.60 -24.00 -5.34
C THR A 249 -6.29 -22.87 -4.58
N LEU A 250 -5.63 -22.30 -3.57
CA LEU A 250 -6.17 -21.19 -2.78
C LEU A 250 -6.35 -19.93 -3.64
N VAL A 251 -5.35 -19.60 -4.46
CA VAL A 251 -5.42 -18.47 -5.40
C VAL A 251 -6.55 -18.66 -6.40
N ALA A 252 -6.70 -19.86 -6.95
CA ALA A 252 -7.77 -20.16 -7.91
C ALA A 252 -9.18 -20.09 -7.29
N GLN A 253 -9.34 -20.49 -6.02
CA GLN A 253 -10.62 -20.38 -5.31
C GLN A 253 -11.03 -18.93 -5.06
N ASN A 254 -10.07 -18.08 -4.64
CA ASN A 254 -10.34 -16.67 -4.36
C ASN A 254 -10.55 -15.86 -5.66
N LYS A 255 -9.75 -16.18 -6.70
CA LYS A 255 -9.77 -15.51 -8.00
C LYS A 255 -9.75 -16.55 -9.13
N PRO A 256 -10.92 -16.99 -9.64
CA PRO A 256 -10.97 -18.05 -10.65
C PRO A 256 -10.28 -17.60 -11.95
N PRO A 257 -9.17 -18.27 -12.35
CA PRO A 257 -8.42 -17.90 -13.54
C PRO A 257 -9.08 -18.45 -14.81
N GLN A 258 -8.82 -17.80 -15.95
CA GLN A 258 -9.21 -18.30 -17.27
C GLN A 258 -8.14 -19.23 -17.84
N HIS A 259 -6.87 -18.97 -17.51
CA HIS A 259 -5.72 -19.78 -17.94
C HIS A 259 -4.81 -20.10 -16.76
N VAL A 260 -4.21 -21.29 -16.80
CA VAL A 260 -3.21 -21.72 -15.82
C VAL A 260 -1.97 -22.20 -16.56
N ILE A 261 -0.80 -21.69 -16.18
CA ILE A 261 0.50 -22.17 -16.63
C ILE A 261 1.15 -22.87 -15.44
N VAL A 262 1.38 -24.17 -15.52
CA VAL A 262 1.88 -24.98 -14.41
C VAL A 262 3.21 -25.63 -14.75
N SER A 263 4.24 -25.34 -13.97
CA SER A 263 5.53 -26.03 -14.07
C SER A 263 5.44 -27.41 -13.40
N LEU A 264 5.82 -28.45 -14.14
CA LEU A 264 5.87 -29.82 -13.62
C LEU A 264 7.08 -30.08 -12.71
N SER A 265 7.97 -29.10 -12.54
CA SER A 265 9.19 -29.20 -11.72
C SER A 265 8.99 -28.73 -10.27
N VAL A 266 7.75 -28.42 -9.86
CA VAL A 266 7.44 -27.93 -8.51
C VAL A 266 7.39 -29.12 -7.53
N PRO A 267 8.10 -29.08 -6.39
CA PRO A 267 8.35 -30.25 -5.53
C PRO A 267 7.14 -30.80 -4.76
N ASP A 268 6.04 -30.04 -4.60
CA ASP A 268 4.77 -30.55 -4.02
C ASP A 268 3.82 -31.09 -5.09
N LEU A 269 4.19 -30.97 -6.36
CA LEU A 269 3.48 -31.57 -7.49
C LEU A 269 4.11 -32.93 -7.79
N GLU A 270 3.62 -33.98 -7.16
CA GLU A 270 3.58 -35.26 -7.88
C GLU A 270 2.57 -35.11 -9.02
N SER A 271 3.08 -34.62 -10.15
CA SER A 271 2.68 -34.94 -11.52
C SER A 271 1.23 -35.38 -11.76
N SER A 272 0.22 -34.59 -11.37
CA SER A 272 -1.16 -34.56 -11.93
C SER A 272 -2.18 -33.95 -10.97
N ASP A 273 -1.96 -34.03 -9.65
CA ASP A 273 -3.00 -33.72 -8.66
C ASP A 273 -3.49 -32.27 -8.69
N VAL A 274 -2.61 -31.31 -8.91
CA VAL A 274 -2.98 -29.88 -8.99
C VAL A 274 -3.71 -29.61 -10.30
N ILE A 275 -3.30 -30.24 -11.40
CA ILE A 275 -3.98 -30.12 -12.70
C ILE A 275 -5.37 -30.73 -12.60
N ALA A 276 -5.49 -31.89 -11.95
CA ALA A 276 -6.75 -32.58 -11.68
C ALA A 276 -7.66 -31.73 -10.76
N LYS A 277 -7.12 -31.13 -9.70
CA LYS A 277 -7.88 -30.26 -8.79
C LYS A 277 -8.33 -28.95 -9.45
N LEU A 278 -7.47 -28.33 -10.26
CA LEU A 278 -7.80 -27.10 -10.99
C LEU A 278 -8.74 -27.34 -12.17
N SER A 279 -8.82 -28.58 -12.69
CA SER A 279 -9.75 -28.96 -13.76
C SER A 279 -11.13 -29.44 -13.25
N GLN A 280 -11.33 -29.50 -11.93
CA GLN A 280 -12.61 -29.80 -11.28
C GLN A 280 -13.39 -28.50 -10.99
N GLY A 281 -14.61 -28.36 -11.54
CA GLY A 281 -15.50 -27.22 -11.32
C GLY A 281 -16.28 -26.78 -12.58
N ASP A 282 -17.24 -25.88 -12.39
CA ASP A 282 -18.12 -25.35 -13.47
C ASP A 282 -17.40 -24.37 -14.42
N ASN A 283 -16.28 -23.78 -13.99
CA ASN A 283 -15.51 -22.82 -14.79
C ASN A 283 -14.06 -23.32 -14.99
N LYS A 284 -13.88 -24.21 -15.97
CA LYS A 284 -12.60 -24.90 -16.19
C LYS A 284 -11.57 -24.00 -16.88
N PRO A 285 -10.42 -23.71 -16.25
CA PRO A 285 -9.37 -22.94 -16.89
C PRO A 285 -8.70 -23.73 -18.02
N GLN A 286 -8.11 -23.01 -18.98
CA GLN A 286 -7.22 -23.59 -19.98
C GLN A 286 -5.85 -23.82 -19.35
N ILE A 287 -5.47 -25.08 -19.13
CA ILE A 287 -4.22 -25.43 -18.46
C ILE A 287 -3.12 -25.76 -19.48
N ILE A 288 -1.97 -25.09 -19.35
CA ILE A 288 -0.73 -25.31 -20.10
C ILE A 288 0.32 -25.83 -19.12
N ALA A 289 0.74 -27.07 -19.28
CA ALA A 289 1.85 -27.63 -18.51
C ALA A 289 3.18 -27.24 -19.15
N VAL A 290 4.17 -26.89 -18.32
CA VAL A 290 5.53 -26.55 -18.77
C VAL A 290 6.57 -27.40 -18.05
N HIS A 291 7.57 -27.83 -18.78
CA HIS A 291 8.69 -28.62 -18.27
C HIS A 291 9.93 -28.32 -19.12
N ASP A 292 11.14 -28.42 -18.59
CA ASP A 292 12.34 -28.03 -19.36
C ASP A 292 12.66 -29.01 -20.49
N ALA A 293 12.39 -30.30 -20.28
CA ALA A 293 12.59 -31.37 -21.27
C ALA A 293 11.46 -32.40 -21.21
N PRO A 294 10.24 -32.10 -21.71
CA PRO A 294 9.10 -33.00 -21.60
C PRO A 294 9.21 -34.20 -22.55
N THR A 295 9.31 -35.41 -21.99
CA THR A 295 9.20 -36.69 -22.70
C THR A 295 7.74 -36.97 -23.10
N ASP A 296 7.51 -37.94 -23.98
CA ASP A 296 6.15 -38.33 -24.38
C ASP A 296 5.32 -38.84 -23.19
N GLU A 297 5.95 -39.51 -22.23
CA GLU A 297 5.33 -39.94 -20.98
C GLU A 297 4.85 -38.75 -20.13
N ILE A 298 5.70 -37.73 -19.94
CA ILE A 298 5.35 -36.51 -19.21
C ILE A 298 4.21 -35.77 -19.91
N ARG A 299 4.23 -35.72 -21.26
CA ARG A 299 3.18 -35.11 -22.06
C ARG A 299 1.85 -35.86 -21.94
N SER A 300 1.88 -37.19 -21.94
CA SER A 300 0.68 -38.02 -21.78
C SER A 300 0.08 -37.83 -20.39
N ALA A 301 0.90 -37.93 -19.34
CA ALA A 301 0.46 -37.76 -17.95
C ALA A 301 -0.16 -36.37 -17.71
N ALA A 302 0.44 -35.31 -18.24
CA ALA A 302 -0.12 -33.96 -18.12
C ALA A 302 -1.48 -33.82 -18.82
N ARG A 303 -1.67 -34.45 -19.99
CA ARG A 303 -2.94 -34.43 -20.72
C ARG A 303 -4.02 -35.24 -20.02
N GLU A 304 -3.68 -36.42 -19.52
CA GLU A 304 -4.59 -37.26 -18.73
C GLU A 304 -5.07 -36.54 -17.46
N ALA A 305 -4.20 -35.74 -16.85
CA ALA A 305 -4.54 -34.91 -15.69
C ALA A 305 -5.43 -33.70 -16.02
N GLY A 306 -5.64 -33.38 -17.30
CA GLY A 306 -6.50 -32.28 -17.74
C GLY A 306 -5.79 -31.08 -18.37
N ALA A 307 -4.47 -31.15 -18.63
CA ALA A 307 -3.79 -30.08 -19.37
C ALA A 307 -4.12 -30.14 -20.87
N ARG A 308 -4.38 -28.98 -21.47
CA ARG A 308 -4.60 -28.87 -22.93
C ARG A 308 -3.34 -29.20 -23.71
N MET A 309 -2.18 -28.81 -23.18
CA MET A 309 -0.89 -29.05 -23.80
C MET A 309 0.23 -29.08 -22.76
N CYS A 310 1.34 -29.72 -23.13
CA CYS A 310 2.58 -29.73 -22.37
C CYS A 310 3.72 -29.25 -23.28
N LEU A 311 4.37 -28.15 -22.91
CA LEU A 311 5.37 -27.47 -23.74
C LEU A 311 6.72 -27.34 -23.01
N PRO A 312 7.84 -27.28 -23.75
CA PRO A 312 9.12 -26.89 -23.19
C PRO A 312 9.05 -25.48 -22.57
N THR A 313 9.60 -25.27 -21.37
CA THR A 313 9.62 -23.96 -20.70
C THR A 313 10.17 -22.86 -21.61
N ALA A 314 11.22 -23.17 -22.38
CA ALA A 314 11.88 -22.26 -23.32
C ALA A 314 10.99 -21.84 -24.50
N MET A 315 10.00 -22.65 -24.87
CA MET A 315 9.10 -22.38 -26.00
C MET A 315 7.94 -21.46 -25.60
N VAL A 316 7.61 -21.42 -24.30
CA VAL A 316 6.47 -20.68 -23.77
C VAL A 316 6.78 -19.18 -23.70
N SER A 317 8.01 -18.82 -23.32
CA SER A 317 8.47 -17.43 -23.39
C SER A 317 8.58 -16.97 -24.84
N GLY A 318 7.93 -15.85 -25.18
CA GLY A 318 7.87 -15.29 -26.53
C GLY A 318 6.67 -15.74 -27.37
N THR A 319 5.91 -16.74 -26.92
CA THR A 319 4.69 -17.22 -27.60
C THR A 319 3.45 -17.22 -26.69
N ILE A 320 3.61 -16.86 -25.41
CA ILE A 320 2.53 -17.03 -24.42
C ILE A 320 1.29 -16.21 -24.77
N ARG A 321 1.46 -15.04 -25.39
CA ARG A 321 0.34 -14.22 -25.88
C ARG A 321 -0.54 -14.96 -26.88
N GLU A 322 0.08 -15.62 -27.87
CA GLU A 322 -0.63 -16.42 -28.86
C GLU A 322 -1.30 -17.65 -28.24
N LEU A 323 -0.62 -18.30 -27.29
CA LEU A 323 -1.14 -19.48 -26.59
C LEU A 323 -2.37 -19.15 -25.72
N LEU A 324 -2.43 -17.94 -25.18
CA LEU A 324 -3.52 -17.45 -24.35
C LEU A 324 -4.60 -16.70 -25.16
N GLY A 325 -4.30 -16.26 -26.38
CA GLY A 325 -5.20 -15.46 -27.22
C GLY A 325 -5.34 -14.01 -26.75
N VAL A 326 -4.25 -13.42 -26.23
CA VAL A 326 -4.19 -12.06 -25.62
C VAL A 326 -3.06 -11.19 -26.16
#